data_AF-A0A8D8LIG9-F1
#
_entry.id   AF-A0A8D8LIG9-F1
#
_cell.length_a   1.000
_cell.length_b   1.000
_cell.length_c   1.000
_cell.angle_alpha   90.00
_cell.angle_beta   90.00
_cell.angle_gamma   90.00
#
_symmetry.space_group_name_H-M   'P 1'
#
loop_
_entity.id
_entity.type
_entity.pdbx_description
1 polymer ?
#
loop_
_entity_poly.entity_id
_entity_poly.type
_entity_poly.pdbx_seq_one_letter_code
_entity_poly.pdbx_strand_id
1 'polypeptide(L)'
;MKSSDTVKKFVCLCFLGLISISCACFFIWSPAEHNMKIPEKGEIQVDVESKETTMTTPPPPTMPTTTTTPMPTTATTPVPRKHRPLPNTSRLHPGTVLSFLAGDYCLQGSDNLYRFEFCYGKRVMQFRDSKATIWDTFRYYQYGERAISQLFSHRLGEFDLEAHKQWVKDHPYKLPQPLEKATYVSYFYSKGDKCDPTGKPREVEVKLKCVSSAEMSVSLIEPFICRYVLQVESFMFCELLPYADEFGIFNDVPDDLLFLKIRPNDQS
;
A
#
# COMPACT_ATOMS: atom_id res chain seq x y z
N MET A 1 42.69 1.96 -31.92
CA MET A 1 43.20 1.01 -30.90
C MET A 1 41.99 0.34 -30.26
N LYS A 2 41.72 -0.94 -30.55
CA LYS A 2 40.65 -1.71 -29.90
C LYS A 2 41.28 -2.47 -28.74
N SER A 3 40.77 -2.26 -27.51
CA SER A 3 41.10 -3.09 -26.34
C SER A 3 40.58 -4.50 -26.60
N SER A 4 41.46 -5.50 -26.53
CA SER A 4 41.09 -6.91 -26.62
C SER A 4 40.91 -7.44 -25.20
N ASP A 5 39.68 -7.39 -24.69
CA ASP A 5 39.37 -7.91 -23.36
C ASP A 5 39.47 -9.44 -23.38
N THR A 6 40.35 -9.99 -22.55
CA THR A 6 40.58 -11.43 -22.46
C THR A 6 40.10 -11.94 -21.10
N VAL A 7 39.30 -13.01 -21.09
CA VAL A 7 38.69 -13.54 -19.87
C VAL A 7 39.46 -14.76 -19.39
N LYS A 8 39.93 -14.75 -18.14
CA LYS A 8 40.52 -15.92 -17.47
C LYS A 8 39.43 -16.92 -17.13
N LYS A 9 39.47 -18.12 -17.73
CA LYS A 9 38.58 -19.24 -17.38
C LYS A 9 39.37 -20.29 -16.59
N PHE A 10 38.75 -20.83 -15.55
CA PHE A 10 39.29 -21.92 -14.74
C PHE A 10 38.72 -23.22 -15.27
N VAL A 11 39.56 -24.08 -15.85
CA VAL A 11 39.14 -25.37 -16.39
C VAL A 11 39.86 -26.47 -15.64
N CYS A 12 39.11 -27.44 -15.15
CA CYS A 12 39.67 -28.60 -14.49
C CYS A 12 39.30 -29.84 -15.30
N LEU A 13 40.32 -30.57 -15.75
CA LEU A 13 40.17 -31.80 -16.51
C LEU A 13 40.56 -32.97 -15.61
N CYS A 14 39.65 -33.93 -15.48
CA CYS A 14 39.86 -35.14 -14.71
C CYS A 14 40.07 -36.29 -15.68
N PHE A 15 41.23 -36.93 -15.62
CA PHE A 15 41.50 -38.13 -16.39
C PHE A 15 41.17 -39.35 -15.54
N LEU A 16 40.25 -40.18 -16.03
CA LEU A 16 39.91 -41.48 -15.44
C LEU A 16 40.95 -42.51 -15.88
N GLY A 17 41.97 -42.74 -15.04
CA GLY A 17 42.82 -43.91 -15.16
C GLY A 17 42.19 -45.11 -14.45
N LEU A 18 42.47 -46.33 -14.92
CA LEU A 18 41.90 -47.59 -14.39
C LEU A 18 42.16 -47.85 -12.88
N ILE A 19 42.98 -47.03 -12.20
CA ILE A 19 43.35 -47.23 -10.79
C ILE A 19 43.28 -45.92 -9.96
N SER A 20 43.07 -44.75 -10.57
CA SER A 20 42.94 -43.47 -9.83
C SER A 20 42.42 -42.34 -10.72
N ILE A 21 41.64 -41.41 -10.13
CA ILE A 21 41.23 -40.14 -10.76
C ILE A 21 42.21 -39.07 -10.30
N SER A 22 42.97 -38.51 -11.24
CA SER A 22 43.73 -37.28 -11.01
C SER A 22 43.08 -36.13 -11.78
N CYS A 23 42.78 -35.04 -11.08
CA CYS A 23 42.31 -33.80 -11.68
C CYS A 23 43.41 -32.75 -11.57
N ALA A 24 43.70 -32.08 -12.68
CA ALA A 24 44.58 -30.91 -12.72
C ALA A 24 43.78 -29.72 -13.24
N CYS A 25 43.87 -28.60 -12.52
CA CYS A 25 43.23 -27.35 -12.93
C CYS A 25 44.27 -26.39 -13.50
N PHE A 26 43.99 -25.82 -14.67
CA PHE A 26 44.87 -24.85 -15.32
C PHE A 26 44.08 -23.59 -15.68
N PHE A 27 44.76 -22.45 -15.65
CA PHE A 27 44.23 -21.20 -16.17
C PHE A 27 44.43 -21.17 -17.69
N ILE A 28 43.34 -21.11 -18.45
CA ILE A 28 43.38 -20.99 -19.91
C ILE A 28 42.86 -19.61 -20.29
N TRP A 29 43.59 -18.91 -21.16
CA TRP A 29 43.14 -17.66 -21.78
C TRP A 29 42.34 -18.01 -23.04
N SER A 30 41.05 -17.67 -23.07
CA SER A 30 40.23 -17.79 -24.28
C SER A 30 39.80 -16.40 -24.79
N PRO A 31 39.74 -16.20 -26.11
CA PRO A 31 39.11 -15.02 -26.70
C PRO A 31 37.63 -14.95 -26.28
N ALA A 32 37.13 -13.74 -26.02
CA ALA A 32 35.69 -13.53 -25.79
C ALA A 32 34.92 -13.75 -27.10
N GLU A 33 34.15 -14.83 -27.18
CA GLU A 33 33.23 -15.07 -28.30
C GLU A 33 31.99 -14.17 -28.14
N HIS A 34 31.98 -13.02 -28.82
CA HIS A 34 30.74 -12.27 -29.06
C HIS A 34 29.99 -12.92 -30.22
N ASN A 35 29.24 -13.98 -29.95
CA ASN A 35 28.21 -14.49 -30.86
C ASN A 35 27.03 -15.07 -30.09
N MET A 36 26.28 -14.20 -29.42
CA MET A 36 24.92 -14.52 -28.99
C MET A 36 23.96 -13.95 -30.04
N LYS A 37 23.55 -14.80 -30.99
CA LYS A 37 22.44 -14.49 -31.90
C LYS A 37 21.15 -14.45 -31.08
N ILE A 38 20.53 -13.28 -31.05
CA ILE A 38 19.15 -13.09 -30.59
C ILE A 38 18.24 -13.87 -31.56
N PRO A 39 17.33 -14.74 -31.10
CA PRO A 39 16.38 -15.38 -32.00
C PRO A 39 15.43 -14.31 -32.57
N GLU A 40 15.35 -14.23 -33.89
CA GLU A 40 14.32 -13.44 -34.58
C GLU A 40 12.93 -13.91 -34.12
N LYS A 41 12.04 -12.94 -33.90
CA LYS A 41 10.63 -13.18 -33.61
C LYS A 41 10.03 -14.03 -34.74
N GLY A 42 9.75 -15.29 -34.43
CA GLY A 42 8.81 -16.09 -35.21
C GLY A 42 7.44 -15.45 -35.12
N GLU A 43 6.94 -15.00 -36.26
CA GLU A 43 5.59 -14.47 -36.46
C GLU A 43 4.61 -15.64 -36.35
N ILE A 44 3.85 -15.69 -35.25
CA ILE A 44 2.71 -16.59 -35.13
C ILE A 44 1.56 -15.90 -35.87
N GLN A 45 1.28 -16.34 -37.09
CA GLN A 45 0.04 -16.01 -37.78
C GLN A 45 -1.11 -16.71 -37.06
N VAL A 46 -1.97 -15.91 -36.43
CA VAL A 46 -3.29 -16.33 -36.00
C VAL A 46 -4.25 -15.84 -37.07
N ASP A 47 -4.75 -16.75 -37.89
CA ASP A 47 -5.84 -16.47 -38.82
C ASP A 47 -7.10 -16.16 -38.01
N VAL A 48 -7.44 -14.88 -37.90
CA VAL A 48 -8.73 -14.42 -37.40
C VAL A 48 -9.61 -14.16 -38.63
N GLU A 49 -10.45 -15.14 -38.94
CA GLU A 49 -11.57 -15.01 -39.88
C GLU A 49 -12.48 -13.85 -39.41
N SER A 50 -12.43 -12.73 -40.12
CA SER A 50 -13.25 -11.56 -39.88
C SER A 50 -14.66 -11.78 -40.43
N LYS A 51 -15.56 -12.32 -39.60
CA LYS A 51 -17.00 -12.26 -39.87
C LYS A 51 -17.54 -10.88 -39.47
N GLU A 52 -17.61 -9.98 -40.44
CA GLU A 52 -18.23 -8.67 -40.30
C GLU A 52 -19.73 -8.84 -39.97
N THR A 53 -20.09 -8.54 -38.72
CA THR A 53 -21.48 -8.44 -38.27
C THR A 53 -21.74 -7.01 -37.87
N THR A 54 -22.47 -6.31 -38.72
CA THR A 54 -22.94 -4.95 -38.56
C THR A 54 -23.81 -4.84 -37.31
N MET A 55 -23.28 -4.26 -36.23
CA MET A 55 -24.06 -3.90 -35.05
C MET A 55 -24.56 -2.46 -35.21
N THR A 56 -25.82 -2.32 -35.58
CA THR A 56 -26.55 -1.05 -35.57
C THR A 56 -26.77 -0.64 -34.11
N THR A 57 -26.21 0.50 -33.70
CA THR A 57 -26.42 1.10 -32.38
C THR A 57 -27.87 1.59 -32.22
N PRO A 58 -28.58 1.27 -31.12
CA PRO A 58 -29.87 1.88 -30.83
C PRO A 58 -29.70 3.35 -30.38
N PRO A 59 -30.67 4.23 -30.67
CA PRO A 59 -30.62 5.64 -30.29
C PRO A 59 -30.71 5.82 -28.76
N PRO A 60 -30.17 6.93 -28.23
CA PRO A 60 -30.15 7.20 -26.79
C PRO A 60 -31.57 7.47 -26.25
N PRO A 61 -31.86 7.05 -25.01
CA PRO A 61 -33.15 7.34 -24.37
C PRO A 61 -33.25 8.82 -23.97
N THR A 62 -34.32 9.47 -24.42
CA THR A 62 -34.69 10.84 -24.07
C THR A 62 -35.14 10.91 -22.61
N MET A 63 -34.49 11.74 -21.80
CA MET A 63 -34.93 12.02 -20.41
C MET A 63 -36.11 13.01 -20.38
N PRO A 64 -37.13 12.79 -19.54
CA PRO A 64 -38.19 13.76 -19.32
C PRO A 64 -37.68 14.96 -18.49
N THR A 65 -38.01 16.15 -18.96
CA THR A 65 -37.77 17.43 -18.32
C THR A 65 -38.69 17.58 -17.10
N THR A 66 -38.12 17.64 -15.90
CA THR A 66 -38.90 17.92 -14.68
C THR A 66 -38.67 19.36 -14.22
N THR A 67 -39.75 20.11 -14.27
CA THR A 67 -39.93 21.51 -13.88
C THR A 67 -39.46 21.81 -12.47
N THR A 68 -38.68 22.89 -12.34
CA THR A 68 -38.18 23.49 -11.10
C THR A 68 -39.30 24.26 -10.38
N THR A 69 -39.54 23.94 -9.11
CA THR A 69 -40.29 24.80 -8.18
C THR A 69 -39.43 25.04 -6.94
N PRO A 70 -39.18 26.29 -6.50
CA PRO A 70 -38.40 26.57 -5.31
C PRO A 70 -39.29 26.54 -4.05
N MET A 71 -38.80 25.94 -2.97
CA MET A 71 -39.38 26.09 -1.61
C MET A 71 -38.32 26.62 -0.63
N PRO A 72 -38.76 27.31 0.43
CA PRO A 72 -38.00 28.39 1.04
C PRO A 72 -36.99 27.92 2.08
N THR A 73 -35.88 28.65 2.10
CA THR A 73 -34.79 28.59 3.08
C THR A 73 -35.30 28.99 4.46
N THR A 74 -35.20 28.08 5.43
CA THR A 74 -35.24 28.45 6.86
C THR A 74 -33.92 28.05 7.48
N ALA A 75 -33.15 29.05 7.89
CA ALA A 75 -31.91 28.89 8.62
C ALA A 75 -32.22 28.44 10.05
N THR A 76 -31.71 27.27 10.44
CA THR A 76 -31.76 26.81 11.82
C THR A 76 -30.33 26.60 12.30
N THR A 77 -29.93 27.46 13.24
CA THR A 77 -28.66 27.46 13.96
C THR A 77 -28.38 26.10 14.62
N PRO A 78 -27.14 25.57 14.60
CA PRO A 78 -26.86 24.29 15.23
C PRO A 78 -26.79 24.44 16.76
N VAL A 79 -27.65 23.69 17.45
CA VAL A 79 -27.61 23.51 18.90
C VAL A 79 -26.57 22.42 19.23
N PRO A 80 -25.65 22.64 20.20
CA PRO A 80 -24.72 21.59 20.62
C PRO A 80 -25.51 20.49 21.34
N ARG A 81 -25.54 19.28 20.77
CA ARG A 81 -26.28 18.15 21.36
C ARG A 81 -25.37 17.33 22.28
N LYS A 82 -25.84 17.14 23.52
CA LYS A 82 -25.22 16.34 24.58
C LYS A 82 -24.96 14.91 24.10
N HIS A 83 -23.73 14.43 24.28
CA HIS A 83 -23.29 13.09 23.92
C HIS A 83 -24.07 12.00 24.68
N ARG A 84 -24.45 10.94 23.95
CA ARG A 84 -24.94 9.66 24.50
C ARG A 84 -23.77 8.93 25.16
N PRO A 85 -23.92 8.34 26.36
CA PRO A 85 -22.83 7.58 26.98
C PRO A 85 -22.51 6.32 26.17
N LEU A 86 -21.24 6.17 25.76
CA LEU A 86 -20.74 4.96 25.09
C LEU A 86 -20.65 3.77 26.06
N PRO A 87 -20.80 2.52 25.56
CA PRO A 87 -20.49 1.30 26.32
C PRO A 87 -19.04 1.32 26.83
N ASN A 88 -18.73 0.57 27.89
CA ASN A 88 -17.44 0.60 28.61
C ASN A 88 -16.20 0.56 27.68
N THR A 89 -15.57 1.72 27.48
CA THR A 89 -14.40 1.93 26.61
C THR A 89 -13.11 1.76 27.40
N SER A 90 -12.85 0.55 27.89
CA SER A 90 -11.66 0.28 28.71
C SER A 90 -10.52 -0.38 27.94
N ARG A 91 -10.36 -0.18 26.62
CA ARG A 91 -9.47 -1.05 25.82
C ARG A 91 -8.41 -0.40 24.94
N LEU A 92 -8.37 0.92 24.78
CA LEU A 92 -7.18 1.59 24.25
C LEU A 92 -6.63 2.56 25.29
N HIS A 93 -5.34 2.44 25.60
CA HIS A 93 -4.69 3.41 26.46
C HIS A 93 -4.70 4.77 25.74
N PRO A 94 -5.20 5.85 26.35
CA PRO A 94 -5.38 7.12 25.65
C PRO A 94 -4.07 7.69 25.06
N GLY A 95 -2.93 7.42 25.73
CA GLY A 95 -1.60 7.74 25.20
C GLY A 95 -1.23 7.02 23.89
N THR A 96 -1.83 5.87 23.57
CA THR A 96 -1.60 5.16 22.30
C THR A 96 -2.32 5.84 21.14
N VAL A 97 -3.50 6.40 21.38
CA VAL A 97 -4.26 7.17 20.36
C VAL A 97 -3.53 8.46 20.01
N LEU A 98 -3.06 9.18 21.03
CA LEU A 98 -2.24 10.39 20.87
C LEU A 98 -0.99 10.13 20.07
N SER A 99 -0.18 9.17 20.51
CA SER A 99 1.06 8.82 19.82
C SER A 99 0.81 8.34 18.39
N PHE A 100 -0.31 7.66 18.14
CA PHE A 100 -0.72 7.30 16.79
C PHE A 100 -1.05 8.53 15.95
N LEU A 101 -1.94 9.43 16.40
CA LEU A 101 -2.34 10.63 15.64
C LEU A 101 -1.21 11.66 15.47
N ALA A 102 -0.25 11.71 16.41
CA ALA A 102 1.00 12.46 16.26
C ALA A 102 1.97 11.81 15.25
N GLY A 103 1.71 10.56 14.86
CA GLY A 103 2.57 9.75 14.00
C GLY A 103 3.82 9.24 14.71
N ASP A 104 3.90 9.34 16.04
CA ASP A 104 5.02 8.85 16.86
C ASP A 104 4.97 7.34 17.10
N TYR A 105 3.76 6.77 17.01
CA TYR A 105 3.54 5.33 17.01
C TYR A 105 3.00 4.87 15.66
N CYS A 106 3.65 3.89 15.06
CA CYS A 106 3.25 3.30 13.79
C CYS A 106 2.55 1.95 14.01
N LEU A 107 1.43 1.75 13.33
CA LEU A 107 0.71 0.48 13.35
C LEU A 107 1.41 -0.53 12.46
N GLN A 108 1.49 -1.77 12.93
CA GLN A 108 2.07 -2.87 12.18
C GLN A 108 0.97 -3.86 11.79
N GLY A 109 1.11 -4.44 10.61
CA GLY A 109 0.33 -5.60 10.21
C GLY A 109 1.15 -6.53 9.34
N SER A 110 0.58 -7.68 9.04
CA SER A 110 1.22 -8.68 8.19
C SER A 110 0.19 -9.43 7.37
N ASP A 111 0.60 -9.80 6.17
CA ASP A 111 -0.12 -10.71 5.30
C ASP A 111 0.88 -11.68 4.66
N ASN A 112 0.75 -12.96 4.97
CA ASN A 112 1.68 -14.01 4.54
C ASN A 112 3.16 -13.65 4.83
N LEU A 113 3.96 -13.47 3.78
CA LEU A 113 5.39 -13.15 3.85
C LEU A 113 5.66 -11.65 3.98
N TYR A 114 4.63 -10.82 3.88
CA TYR A 114 4.74 -9.37 3.92
C TYR A 114 4.38 -8.85 5.31
N ARG A 115 5.17 -7.87 5.74
CA ARG A 115 4.86 -7.01 6.89
C ARG A 115 4.67 -5.60 6.37
N PHE A 116 3.82 -4.83 7.02
CA PHE A 116 3.61 -3.44 6.66
C PHE A 116 3.54 -2.59 7.93
N GLU A 117 3.98 -1.35 7.78
CA GLU A 117 3.99 -0.33 8.83
C GLU A 117 3.25 0.89 8.31
N PHE A 118 2.37 1.42 9.14
CA PHE A 118 1.61 2.62 8.86
C PHE A 118 1.80 3.64 9.98
N CYS A 119 2.45 4.75 9.66
CA CYS A 119 2.61 5.90 10.54
C CYS A 119 1.65 7.00 10.09
N TYR A 120 0.64 7.32 10.90
CA TYR A 120 -0.36 8.34 10.57
C TYR A 120 0.29 9.69 10.28
N GLY A 121 -0.18 10.35 9.22
CA GLY A 121 0.35 11.64 8.77
C GLY A 121 1.79 11.62 8.24
N LYS A 122 2.43 10.45 8.17
CA LYS A 122 3.83 10.29 7.76
C LYS A 122 3.96 9.40 6.53
N ARG A 123 3.87 8.08 6.68
CA ARG A 123 4.17 7.13 5.59
C ARG A 123 3.55 5.75 5.79
N VAL A 124 3.48 5.00 4.68
CA VAL A 124 3.18 3.57 4.65
C VAL A 124 4.37 2.83 4.05
N MET A 125 4.85 1.81 4.77
CA MET A 125 5.97 0.96 4.35
C MET A 125 5.50 -0.49 4.23
N GLN A 126 6.03 -1.21 3.25
CA GLN A 126 5.94 -2.65 3.11
C GLN A 126 7.33 -3.27 3.19
N PHE A 127 7.42 -4.44 3.82
CA PHE A 127 8.64 -5.20 4.04
C PHE A 127 8.39 -6.68 3.73
N ARG A 128 9.37 -7.36 3.14
CA ARG A 128 9.42 -8.83 3.06
C ARG A 128 10.67 -9.34 3.74
N ASP A 129 10.62 -10.56 4.29
CA ASP A 129 11.82 -11.20 4.83
C ASP A 129 12.87 -11.40 3.73
N SER A 130 14.11 -11.00 4.04
CA SER A 130 15.31 -11.18 3.21
C SER A 130 15.63 -12.64 2.91
N LYS A 131 15.02 -13.59 3.61
CA LYS A 131 15.16 -15.05 3.42
C LYS A 131 13.82 -15.74 3.14
N ALA A 132 12.80 -14.99 2.72
CA ALA A 132 11.45 -15.51 2.49
C ALA A 132 11.40 -16.65 1.45
N THR A 133 12.36 -16.70 0.52
CA THR A 133 12.49 -17.76 -0.48
C THR A 133 13.92 -18.28 -0.57
N ILE A 134 14.12 -19.43 -1.23
CA ILE A 134 15.45 -19.98 -1.47
C ILE A 134 16.32 -19.02 -2.31
N TRP A 135 15.71 -18.29 -3.25
CA TRP A 135 16.37 -17.28 -4.06
C TRP A 135 16.77 -16.05 -3.24
N ASP A 136 15.96 -15.68 -2.25
CA ASP A 136 16.28 -14.59 -1.34
C ASP A 136 17.43 -14.98 -0.41
N THR A 137 17.44 -16.24 0.04
CA THR A 137 18.52 -16.81 0.84
C THR A 137 19.85 -16.81 0.07
N PHE A 138 19.85 -17.20 -1.21
CA PHE A 138 21.06 -17.14 -2.04
C PHE A 138 21.58 -15.71 -2.19
N ARG A 139 20.69 -14.75 -2.48
CA ARG A 139 21.04 -13.33 -2.55
C ARG A 139 21.56 -12.76 -1.23
N TYR A 140 20.98 -13.19 -0.10
CA TYR A 140 21.44 -12.82 1.23
C TYR A 140 22.90 -13.21 1.46
N TYR A 141 23.30 -14.44 1.10
CA TYR A 141 24.69 -14.88 1.24
C TYR A 141 25.65 -14.21 0.26
N GLN A 142 25.16 -13.74 -0.89
CA GLN A 142 25.97 -13.06 -1.91
C GLN A 142 26.20 -11.57 -1.62
N TYR A 143 25.17 -10.84 -1.19
CA TYR A 143 25.20 -9.37 -1.06
C TYR A 143 25.11 -8.86 0.39
N GLY A 144 24.80 -9.74 1.35
CA GLY A 144 24.60 -9.39 2.75
C GLY A 144 23.23 -8.80 3.06
N GLU A 145 22.86 -8.83 4.33
CA GLU A 145 21.52 -8.49 4.82
C GLU A 145 21.04 -7.10 4.41
N ARG A 146 21.88 -6.06 4.58
CA ARG A 146 21.48 -4.67 4.35
C ARG A 146 21.06 -4.41 2.90
N ALA A 147 21.80 -4.94 1.93
CA ALA A 147 21.49 -4.77 0.52
C ALA A 147 20.17 -5.44 0.14
N ILE A 148 19.88 -6.59 0.75
CA ILE A 148 18.68 -7.37 0.47
C ILE A 148 17.44 -6.80 1.18
N SER A 149 17.58 -6.35 2.42
CA SER A 149 16.50 -5.70 3.16
C SER A 149 16.01 -4.41 2.48
N GLN A 150 16.88 -3.67 1.79
CA GLN A 150 16.48 -2.51 0.99
C GLN A 150 15.69 -2.91 -0.27
N LEU A 151 16.02 -4.02 -0.93
CA LEU A 151 15.28 -4.50 -2.11
C LEU A 151 13.86 -4.96 -1.76
N PHE A 152 13.67 -5.42 -0.52
CA PHE A 152 12.38 -5.90 -0.03
C PHE A 152 11.62 -4.90 0.84
N SER A 153 12.12 -3.67 0.93
CA SER A 153 11.43 -2.57 1.59
C SER A 153 10.92 -1.59 0.53
N HIS A 154 9.62 -1.37 0.52
CA HIS A 154 8.98 -0.44 -0.40
C HIS A 154 8.14 0.56 0.37
N ARG A 155 8.38 1.84 0.14
CA ARG A 155 7.48 2.91 0.54
C ARG A 155 6.28 2.89 -0.39
N LEU A 156 5.09 2.65 0.16
CA LEU A 156 3.85 2.65 -0.62
C LEU A 156 3.30 4.06 -0.78
N GLY A 157 3.60 4.94 0.17
CA GLY A 157 3.36 6.37 0.04
C GLY A 157 3.74 7.16 1.29
N GLU A 158 3.77 8.48 1.12
CA GLU A 158 3.96 9.53 2.11
C GLU A 158 2.72 10.43 2.13
N PHE A 159 2.37 10.92 3.31
CA PHE A 159 1.26 11.83 3.45
C PHE A 159 1.68 13.24 3.00
N ASP A 160 0.81 13.87 2.23
CA ASP A 160 0.93 15.26 1.82
C ASP A 160 -0.47 15.85 1.84
N LEU A 161 -0.69 16.85 2.70
CA LEU A 161 -2.03 17.38 2.95
C LEU A 161 -2.68 17.96 1.69
N GLU A 162 -1.91 18.66 0.87
CA GLU A 162 -2.43 19.30 -0.34
C GLU A 162 -2.69 18.27 -1.45
N ALA A 163 -1.81 17.28 -1.60
CA ALA A 163 -2.04 16.16 -2.52
C ALA A 163 -3.29 15.36 -2.11
N HIS A 164 -3.51 15.17 -0.80
CA HIS A 164 -4.70 14.51 -0.29
C HIS A 164 -5.98 15.32 -0.57
N LYS A 165 -6.00 16.63 -0.25
CA LYS A 165 -7.15 17.49 -0.55
C LYS A 165 -7.48 17.49 -2.03
N GLN A 166 -6.47 17.56 -2.90
CA GLN A 166 -6.66 17.48 -4.35
C GLN A 166 -7.24 16.11 -4.76
N TRP A 167 -6.68 15.02 -4.24
CA TRP A 167 -7.19 13.67 -4.50
C TRP A 167 -8.65 13.49 -4.10
N VAL A 168 -9.08 14.03 -2.95
CA VAL A 168 -10.49 13.97 -2.52
C VAL A 168 -11.39 14.78 -3.44
N LYS A 169 -10.95 15.97 -3.90
CA LYS A 169 -11.71 16.78 -4.88
C LYS A 169 -11.92 16.05 -6.21
N ASP A 170 -10.88 15.34 -6.67
CA ASP A 170 -10.93 14.55 -7.91
C ASP A 170 -11.74 13.25 -7.73
N HIS A 171 -11.99 12.82 -6.49
CA HIS A 171 -12.77 11.63 -6.16
C HIS A 171 -13.83 11.93 -5.09
N PRO A 172 -14.94 12.64 -5.44
CA PRO A 172 -15.94 13.07 -4.46
C PRO A 172 -16.58 11.94 -3.63
N TYR A 173 -16.56 10.70 -4.13
CA TYR A 173 -17.02 9.51 -3.41
C TYR A 173 -16.08 9.08 -2.26
N LYS A 174 -14.93 9.75 -2.09
CA LYS A 174 -13.97 9.58 -0.99
C LYS A 174 -14.15 10.61 0.11
N LEU A 175 -15.01 11.61 -0.09
CA LEU A 175 -15.37 12.56 0.96
C LEU A 175 -15.93 11.80 2.18
N PRO A 176 -15.66 12.29 3.40
CA PRO A 176 -16.30 11.77 4.59
C PRO A 176 -17.82 11.75 4.43
N GLN A 177 -18.45 10.65 4.85
CA GLN A 177 -19.90 10.59 4.87
C GLN A 177 -20.45 11.53 5.95
N PRO A 178 -21.71 11.99 5.84
CA PRO A 178 -22.36 12.74 6.90
C PRO A 178 -22.26 11.99 8.24
N LEU A 179 -22.11 12.73 9.33
CA LEU A 179 -21.83 12.18 10.67
C LEU A 179 -22.71 10.99 11.07
N GLU A 180 -23.99 11.02 10.72
CA GLU A 180 -24.97 9.97 11.03
C GLU A 180 -24.70 8.63 10.33
N LYS A 181 -23.92 8.66 9.24
CA LYS A 181 -23.57 7.50 8.39
C LYS A 181 -22.06 7.24 8.33
N ALA A 182 -21.24 8.15 8.85
CA ALA A 182 -19.79 8.04 8.84
C ALA A 182 -19.33 6.74 9.52
N THR A 183 -18.71 5.87 8.74
CA THR A 183 -18.14 4.60 9.22
C THR A 183 -16.63 4.54 9.01
N TYR A 184 -16.07 5.40 8.16
CA TYR A 184 -14.64 5.52 7.91
C TYR A 184 -14.28 6.88 7.33
N VAL A 185 -12.99 7.19 7.35
CA VAL A 185 -12.35 8.27 6.58
C VAL A 185 -11.26 7.69 5.69
N SER A 186 -11.02 8.32 4.54
CA SER A 186 -10.02 7.90 3.56
C SER A 186 -8.90 8.94 3.48
N TYR A 187 -7.65 8.50 3.52
CA TYR A 187 -6.46 9.31 3.37
C TYR A 187 -5.69 8.86 2.14
N PHE A 188 -5.06 9.80 1.44
CA PHE A 188 -4.25 9.50 0.27
C PHE A 188 -2.78 9.73 0.59
N TYR A 189 -1.97 8.71 0.33
CA TYR A 189 -0.52 8.75 0.47
C TYR A 189 0.08 8.54 -0.91
N SER A 190 0.92 9.49 -1.32
CA SER A 190 1.54 9.56 -2.66
C SER A 190 3.06 9.41 -2.55
N LYS A 191 3.84 9.69 -3.60
CA LYS A 191 5.32 9.73 -3.52
C LYS A 191 5.97 8.42 -2.99
N GLY A 192 5.32 7.27 -3.23
CA GLY A 192 5.91 5.96 -2.95
C GLY A 192 7.11 5.67 -3.84
N ASP A 193 7.82 4.57 -3.56
CA ASP A 193 8.94 4.13 -4.38
C ASP A 193 8.49 3.79 -5.79
N LYS A 194 9.38 4.02 -6.76
CA LYS A 194 9.12 3.72 -8.17
C LYS A 194 8.76 2.25 -8.34
N CYS A 195 7.62 2.00 -8.97
CA CYS A 195 7.14 0.67 -9.32
C CYS A 195 7.82 0.19 -10.61
N ASP A 196 8.47 -0.96 -10.58
CA ASP A 196 9.18 -1.47 -11.79
C ASP A 196 8.22 -1.78 -12.95
N PRO A 197 7.07 -2.45 -12.74
CA PRO A 197 6.13 -2.75 -13.82
C PRO A 197 5.53 -1.52 -14.52
N THR A 198 5.23 -0.47 -13.77
CA THR A 198 4.49 0.70 -14.31
C THR A 198 5.40 1.91 -14.56
N GLY A 199 6.60 1.92 -13.97
CA GLY A 199 7.49 3.07 -13.94
C GLY A 199 6.99 4.25 -13.08
N LYS A 200 5.78 4.17 -12.51
CA LYS A 200 5.16 5.24 -11.71
C LYS A 200 5.45 5.04 -10.20
N PRO A 201 5.44 6.11 -9.39
CA PRO A 201 5.46 5.97 -7.94
C PRO A 201 4.29 5.11 -7.44
N ARG A 202 4.53 4.29 -6.41
CA ARG A 202 3.45 3.63 -5.66
C ARG A 202 2.55 4.66 -4.97
N GLU A 203 1.28 4.31 -4.80
CA GLU A 203 0.31 5.10 -4.05
C GLU A 203 -0.57 4.20 -3.18
N VAL A 204 -1.07 4.74 -2.06
CA VAL A 204 -1.95 4.00 -1.16
C VAL A 204 -3.09 4.87 -0.62
N GLU A 205 -4.29 4.31 -0.66
CA GLU A 205 -5.44 4.80 0.10
C GLU A 205 -5.43 4.14 1.48
N VAL A 206 -5.36 4.94 2.54
CA VAL A 206 -5.52 4.47 3.92
C VAL A 206 -6.97 4.72 4.38
N LYS A 207 -7.64 3.68 4.86
CA LYS A 207 -8.99 3.76 5.43
C LYS A 207 -8.94 3.55 6.94
N LEU A 208 -9.41 4.52 7.71
CA LEU A 208 -9.56 4.40 9.16
C LEU A 208 -11.03 4.15 9.46
N LYS A 209 -11.37 2.93 9.88
CA LYS A 209 -12.75 2.43 9.94
C LYS A 209 -13.19 2.12 11.37
N CYS A 210 -14.31 2.70 11.76
CA CYS A 210 -15.01 2.37 13.00
C CYS A 210 -15.61 0.97 12.89
N VAL A 211 -15.24 0.08 13.83
CA VAL A 211 -15.85 -1.24 14.00
C VAL A 211 -16.19 -1.45 15.48
N SER A 212 -17.17 -2.31 15.76
CA SER A 212 -17.54 -2.67 17.14
C SER A 212 -16.54 -3.62 17.82
N SER A 213 -15.57 -4.17 17.08
CA SER A 213 -14.53 -5.03 17.63
C SER A 213 -13.63 -4.24 18.59
N ALA A 214 -13.28 -4.89 19.70
CA ALA A 214 -12.31 -4.37 20.66
C ALA A 214 -10.86 -4.45 20.15
N GLU A 215 -10.60 -5.33 19.17
CA GLU A 215 -9.27 -5.54 18.61
C GLU A 215 -9.01 -4.60 17.44
N MET A 216 -7.79 -4.08 17.36
CA MET A 216 -7.32 -3.31 16.23
C MET A 216 -6.77 -4.26 15.15
N SER A 217 -7.23 -4.11 13.91
CA SER A 217 -6.72 -4.88 12.78
C SER A 217 -6.15 -3.93 11.71
N VAL A 218 -5.05 -4.35 11.07
CA VAL A 218 -4.43 -3.65 9.95
C VAL A 218 -4.32 -4.62 8.78
N SER A 219 -4.89 -4.27 7.64
CA SER A 219 -4.82 -5.07 6.41
C SER A 219 -4.39 -4.23 5.23
N LEU A 220 -3.79 -4.88 4.23
CA LEU A 220 -3.29 -4.23 3.02
C LEU A 220 -3.66 -5.10 1.82
N ILE A 221 -4.26 -4.49 0.80
CA ILE A 221 -4.55 -5.15 -0.48
C ILE A 221 -4.01 -4.33 -1.64
N GLU A 222 -3.63 -5.00 -2.73
CA GLU A 222 -3.18 -4.37 -3.99
C GLU A 222 -4.23 -4.63 -5.09
N PRO A 223 -5.33 -3.86 -5.15
CA PRO A 223 -6.38 -4.07 -6.15
C PRO A 223 -5.91 -3.79 -7.58
N PHE A 224 -4.89 -2.95 -7.75
CA PHE A 224 -4.24 -2.68 -9.03
C PHE A 224 -2.73 -2.62 -8.81
N ILE A 225 -1.97 -2.92 -9.87
CA ILE A 225 -0.50 -2.91 -9.82
C ILE A 225 0.01 -1.58 -9.25
N CYS A 226 0.72 -1.67 -8.12
CA CYS A 226 1.32 -0.57 -7.37
C CYS A 226 0.34 0.49 -6.82
N ARG A 227 -0.95 0.14 -6.71
CA ARG A 227 -1.98 0.94 -6.03
C ARG A 227 -2.58 0.11 -4.91
N TYR A 228 -2.42 0.60 -3.69
CA TYR A 228 -2.76 -0.17 -2.50
C TYR A 228 -3.96 0.43 -1.76
N VAL A 229 -4.66 -0.41 -1.01
CA VAL A 229 -5.62 0.02 0.01
C VAL A 229 -5.20 -0.59 1.34
N LEU A 230 -4.81 0.26 2.28
CA LEU A 230 -4.53 -0.12 3.66
C LEU A 230 -5.77 0.20 4.49
N GLN A 231 -6.28 -0.76 5.26
CA GLN A 231 -7.42 -0.57 6.13
C GLN A 231 -7.02 -0.80 7.58
N VAL A 232 -7.32 0.16 8.44
CA VAL A 232 -7.22 0.02 9.89
C VAL A 232 -8.63 -0.03 10.45
N GLU A 233 -9.00 -1.12 11.11
CA GLU A 233 -10.27 -1.24 11.82
C GLU A 233 -10.03 -1.17 13.32
N SER A 234 -10.74 -0.27 13.99
CA SER A 234 -10.72 -0.17 15.45
C SER A 234 -11.92 0.61 15.97
N PHE A 235 -12.38 0.27 17.16
CA PHE A 235 -13.41 1.03 17.88
C PHE A 235 -12.97 2.50 18.17
N MET A 236 -11.68 2.78 18.28
CA MET A 236 -11.20 4.15 18.55
C MET A 236 -11.64 5.16 17.49
N PHE A 237 -11.75 4.72 16.22
CA PHE A 237 -12.15 5.62 15.14
C PHE A 237 -13.61 6.06 15.29
N CYS A 238 -14.46 5.29 15.97
CA CYS A 238 -15.84 5.68 16.24
C CYS A 238 -15.93 6.98 17.06
N GLU A 239 -14.95 7.23 17.94
CA GLU A 239 -14.86 8.45 18.75
C GLU A 239 -14.20 9.61 17.99
N LEU A 240 -13.35 9.30 16.99
CA LEU A 240 -12.62 10.29 16.19
C LEU A 240 -13.41 10.82 14.99
N LEU A 241 -14.27 9.99 14.38
CA LEU A 241 -15.05 10.35 13.18
C LEU A 241 -15.82 11.69 13.30
N PRO A 242 -16.40 12.08 14.46
CA PRO A 242 -17.04 13.39 14.61
C PRO A 242 -16.10 14.60 14.45
N TYR A 243 -14.79 14.39 14.57
CA TYR A 243 -13.75 15.43 14.50
C TYR A 243 -13.02 15.47 13.16
N ALA A 244 -13.44 14.64 12.20
CA ALA A 244 -12.96 14.75 10.84
C ALA A 244 -13.55 16.00 10.16
N ASP A 245 -12.67 16.79 9.54
CA ASP A 245 -13.07 17.92 8.71
C ASP A 245 -13.70 17.47 7.37
N GLU A 246 -13.99 18.43 6.49
CA GLU A 246 -14.57 18.17 5.16
C GLU A 246 -13.68 17.30 4.24
N PHE A 247 -12.38 17.15 4.56
CA PHE A 247 -11.44 16.29 3.85
C PHE A 247 -11.18 14.96 4.59
N GLY A 248 -11.73 14.78 5.79
CA GLY A 248 -11.52 13.57 6.60
C GLY A 248 -10.31 13.64 7.52
N ILE A 249 -9.73 14.83 7.70
CA ILE A 249 -8.55 15.06 8.53
C ILE A 249 -8.95 15.35 9.98
N PHE A 250 -8.24 14.75 10.93
CA PHE A 250 -8.44 14.97 12.36
C PHE A 250 -7.52 16.11 12.84
N ASN A 251 -7.98 17.36 12.76
CA ASN A 251 -7.19 18.54 13.17
C ASN A 251 -7.48 18.99 14.61
N ASP A 252 -8.74 18.89 15.05
CA ASP A 252 -9.22 19.47 16.32
C ASP A 252 -9.73 18.39 17.27
N VAL A 253 -8.95 17.32 17.49
CA VAL A 253 -9.32 16.27 18.46
C VAL A 253 -9.13 16.82 19.87
N PRO A 254 -10.19 16.94 20.70
CA PRO A 254 -10.08 17.45 22.06
C PRO A 254 -9.15 16.60 22.92
N ASP A 255 -8.29 17.26 23.71
CA ASP A 255 -7.36 16.58 24.62
C ASP A 255 -8.09 15.68 25.65
N ASP A 256 -9.32 16.00 26.04
CA ASP A 256 -10.09 15.19 26.99
C ASP A 256 -10.58 13.85 26.40
N LEU A 257 -10.87 13.78 25.09
CA LEU A 257 -11.08 12.50 24.40
C LEU A 257 -9.80 11.68 24.27
N LEU A 258 -8.66 12.34 24.42
CA LEU A 258 -7.33 11.74 24.43
C LEU A 258 -6.88 11.32 25.83
N PHE A 259 -7.69 11.49 26.89
CA PHE A 259 -7.38 11.10 28.28
C PHE A 259 -8.50 10.36 29.05
N LEU A 260 -9.70 10.17 28.50
CA LEU A 260 -10.83 9.52 29.20
C LEU A 260 -11.18 8.17 28.53
N LYS A 261 -10.89 6.99 29.07
CA LYS A 261 -11.35 6.47 30.38
C LYS A 261 -10.31 5.54 31.03
N ILE A 262 -9.37 6.10 31.79
CA ILE A 262 -8.91 5.39 33.00
C ILE A 262 -9.94 5.76 34.07
N ARG A 263 -10.90 4.88 34.37
CA ARG A 263 -11.70 5.07 35.59
C ARG A 263 -10.78 4.83 36.78
N PRO A 264 -10.56 5.80 37.68
CA PRO A 264 -9.92 5.50 38.95
C PRO A 264 -10.98 4.84 39.84
N ASN A 265 -11.27 3.55 39.64
CA ASN A 265 -12.03 2.79 40.64
C ASN A 265 -11.92 1.26 40.59
N ASP A 266 -10.85 0.68 40.03
CA ASP A 266 -10.61 -0.78 40.05
C ASP A 266 -9.44 -1.15 41.00
N GLN A 267 -9.33 -0.45 42.12
CA GLN A 267 -8.58 -0.91 43.29
C GLN A 267 -9.51 -0.93 44.50
N SER A 268 -10.16 -2.08 44.71
CA SER A 268 -10.65 -2.55 46.02
C SER A 268 -10.59 -4.07 46.05
#